data_AF-A0A8J6I9E9-F1
#
_entry.id   AF-A0A8J6I9E9-F1
#
_cell.length_a   1.000
_cell.length_b   1.000
_cell.length_c   1.000
_cell.angle_alpha   90.00
_cell.angle_beta   90.00
_cell.angle_gamma   90.00
#
_symmetry.space_group_name_H-M   'P 1'
#
loop_
_entity.id
_entity.type
_entity.pdbx_description
1 polymer ?
#
loop_
_entity_poly.entity_id
_entity_poly.type
_entity_poly.pdbx_seq_one_letter_code
_entity_poly.pdbx_strand_id
1 'polypeptide(L)'
;MISYFLPAFFVLFAIFVLGLTVVTWFMRRGALRDADEVYDKRCEDSPASLRGLDRDGFRAAFMRAHGPRGQIFMAAGLAGVLVLTPAVMALLDAIWRFFWLRAETPAFYAPGVLMWQFYMFFGMIGLWAVIVALAARFYHRKPRGSIDEEIIREAADRKTRDA
;
A
#
# COMPACT_ATOMS: atom_id res chain seq x y z
N MET A 1 32.57 -4.70 -6.32
CA MET A 1 31.47 -4.72 -5.32
C MET A 1 30.10 -4.39 -5.90
N ILE A 2 29.95 -3.39 -6.78
CA ILE A 2 28.64 -2.99 -7.37
C ILE A 2 27.96 -4.13 -8.16
N SER A 3 28.73 -5.02 -8.80
CA SER A 3 28.21 -6.10 -9.67
C SER A 3 27.31 -7.12 -8.95
N TYR A 4 27.51 -7.35 -7.65
CA TYR A 4 26.69 -8.30 -6.86
C TYR A 4 25.51 -7.63 -6.14
N PHE A 5 25.61 -6.33 -5.87
CA PHE A 5 24.58 -5.57 -5.16
C PHE A 5 23.32 -5.41 -6.00
N LEU A 6 23.48 -5.16 -7.30
CA LEU A 6 22.36 -4.97 -8.21
C LEU A 6 21.47 -6.23 -8.36
N PRO A 7 22.02 -7.42 -8.67
CA PRO A 7 21.20 -8.64 -8.75
C PRO A 7 20.61 -9.03 -7.39
N ALA A 8 21.35 -8.88 -6.29
CA ALA A 8 20.81 -9.15 -4.95
C ALA A 8 19.62 -8.24 -4.61
N PHE A 9 19.68 -6.95 -4.95
CA PHE A 9 18.56 -6.03 -4.79
C PHE A 9 17.33 -6.47 -5.57
N PHE A 10 17.48 -6.86 -6.85
CA PHE A 10 16.36 -7.33 -7.67
C PHE A 10 15.78 -8.66 -7.18
N VAL A 11 16.61 -9.56 -6.64
CA VAL A 11 16.13 -10.81 -6.04
C VAL A 11 15.32 -10.52 -4.77
N LEU A 12 15.83 -9.67 -3.87
CA LEU A 12 15.11 -9.25 -2.68
C LEU A 12 13.81 -8.52 -3.03
N PHE A 13 13.84 -7.68 -4.08
CA PHE A 13 12.66 -7.03 -4.63
C PHE A 13 11.62 -8.04 -5.12
N ALA A 14 12.04 -9.02 -5.91
CA ALA A 14 11.16 -10.05 -6.44
C ALA A 14 10.55 -10.89 -5.31
N ILE A 15 11.34 -11.29 -4.31
CA ILE A 15 10.85 -12.02 -3.13
C ILE A 15 9.83 -11.16 -2.35
N PHE A 16 10.12 -9.88 -2.16
CA PHE A 16 9.23 -8.96 -1.46
C PHE A 16 7.89 -8.80 -2.20
N VAL A 17 7.92 -8.55 -3.51
CA VAL A 17 6.71 -8.44 -4.34
C VAL A 17 5.91 -9.74 -4.37
N LEU A 18 6.59 -10.88 -4.49
CA LEU A 18 5.94 -12.19 -4.47
C LEU A 18 5.30 -12.45 -3.10
N GLY A 19 6.01 -12.15 -2.01
CA GLY A 19 5.48 -12.23 -0.65
C GLY A 19 4.23 -11.37 -0.46
N LEU A 20 4.25 -10.10 -0.89
CA LEU A 20 3.08 -9.23 -0.84
C LEU A 20 1.90 -9.78 -1.66
N THR A 21 2.17 -10.33 -2.84
CA THR A 21 1.14 -10.92 -3.71
C THR A 21 0.51 -12.15 -3.06
N VAL A 22 1.32 -13.02 -2.48
CA VAL A 22 0.84 -14.21 -1.77
C VAL A 22 0.02 -13.83 -0.53
N VAL A 23 0.52 -12.90 0.29
CA VAL A 23 -0.18 -12.45 1.51
C VAL A 23 -1.52 -11.78 1.16
N THR A 24 -1.55 -10.87 0.19
CA THR A 24 -2.80 -10.21 -0.24
C THR A 24 -3.80 -11.20 -0.83
N TRP A 25 -3.33 -12.21 -1.55
CA TRP A 25 -4.18 -13.29 -2.07
C TRP A 25 -4.80 -14.13 -0.94
N PHE A 26 -4.01 -14.57 0.04
CA PHE A 26 -4.51 -15.32 1.19
C PHE A 26 -5.51 -14.52 2.02
N MET A 27 -5.21 -13.24 2.29
CA MET A 27 -6.12 -12.36 3.02
C MET A 27 -7.44 -12.15 2.29
N ARG A 28 -7.41 -11.95 0.97
CA ARG A 28 -8.62 -11.83 0.15
C ARG A 28 -9.44 -13.11 0.21
N ARG A 29 -8.80 -14.29 0.16
CA ARG A 29 -9.49 -15.57 0.31
C ARG A 29 -10.13 -15.73 1.69
N GLY A 30 -9.43 -15.35 2.76
CA GLY A 30 -9.97 -15.35 4.12
C GLY A 30 -11.21 -14.48 4.24
N ALA A 31 -11.12 -13.21 3.78
CA ALA A 31 -12.24 -12.27 3.83
C ALA A 31 -13.47 -12.74 3.03
N LEU A 32 -13.28 -13.45 1.93
CA LEU A 32 -14.39 -14.05 1.16
C LEU A 32 -15.05 -15.22 1.91
N ARG A 33 -14.27 -16.03 2.64
CA ARG A 33 -14.83 -17.09 3.49
C ARG A 33 -15.62 -16.50 4.66
N ASP A 34 -15.09 -15.47 5.30
CA ASP A 34 -15.80 -14.75 6.37
C ASP A 34 -17.10 -14.14 5.84
N ALA A 35 -17.10 -13.60 4.62
CA ALA A 35 -18.30 -13.08 3.97
C ALA A 35 -19.38 -14.16 3.79
N ASP A 36 -18.97 -15.36 3.39
CA ASP A 36 -19.86 -16.51 3.22
C ASP A 36 -20.48 -16.95 4.54
N GLU A 37 -19.67 -17.08 5.59
CA GLU A 37 -20.14 -17.47 6.92
C GLU A 37 -21.10 -16.43 7.53
N VAL A 38 -20.83 -15.13 7.33
CA VAL A 38 -21.70 -14.06 7.80
C VAL A 38 -23.00 -14.01 7.00
N TYR A 39 -22.96 -14.30 5.70
CA TYR A 39 -24.17 -14.39 4.87
C TYR A 39 -25.07 -15.53 5.34
N ASP A 40 -24.50 -16.71 5.59
CA ASP A 40 -25.26 -17.89 6.03
C ASP A 40 -25.92 -17.65 7.38
N LYS A 41 -25.19 -17.06 8.33
CA LYS A 41 -25.77 -16.63 9.63
C LYS A 41 -26.87 -15.58 9.47
N ARG A 42 -26.70 -14.59 8.59
CA ARG A 42 -27.73 -13.56 8.37
C ARG A 42 -28.98 -14.13 7.69
N CYS A 43 -28.86 -15.17 6.86
CA CYS A 43 -30.01 -15.89 6.32
C CYS A 43 -30.83 -16.58 7.42
N GLU A 44 -30.17 -17.12 8.44
CA GLU A 44 -30.80 -17.79 9.59
C GLU A 44 -31.39 -16.77 10.59
N ASP A 45 -30.59 -15.79 11.02
CA ASP A 45 -30.92 -14.88 12.13
C ASP A 45 -31.74 -13.67 11.70
N SER A 46 -31.55 -13.16 10.48
CA SER A 46 -32.12 -11.88 10.04
C SER A 46 -32.27 -11.77 8.52
N PRO A 47 -33.09 -12.63 7.88
CA PRO A 47 -33.25 -12.66 6.42
C PRO A 47 -33.78 -11.33 5.86
N ALA A 48 -34.52 -10.55 6.66
CA ALA A 48 -35.00 -9.22 6.29
C ALA A 48 -33.88 -8.19 6.08
N SER A 49 -32.66 -8.44 6.58
CA SER A 49 -31.49 -7.58 6.37
C SER A 49 -30.83 -7.75 5.00
N LEU A 50 -31.14 -8.84 4.28
CA LEU A 50 -30.53 -9.22 3.00
C LEU A 50 -31.40 -8.83 1.78
N ARG A 51 -32.28 -7.82 1.91
CA ARG A 51 -33.35 -7.47 0.94
C ARG A 51 -32.89 -7.53 -0.53
N GLY A 52 -33.24 -8.62 -1.21
CA GLY A 52 -33.01 -8.79 -2.66
C GLY A 52 -31.55 -8.95 -3.07
N LEU A 53 -30.65 -9.23 -2.12
CA LEU A 53 -29.23 -9.40 -2.38
C LEU A 53 -28.91 -10.90 -2.46
N ASP A 54 -28.30 -11.33 -3.57
CA ASP A 54 -27.72 -12.67 -3.66
C ASP A 54 -26.38 -12.75 -2.90
N ARG A 55 -25.85 -13.96 -2.76
CA ARG A 55 -24.57 -14.23 -2.08
C ARG A 55 -23.42 -13.42 -2.70
N ASP A 56 -23.40 -13.21 -4.01
CA ASP A 56 -22.33 -12.50 -4.70
C ASP A 56 -22.40 -10.97 -4.49
N GLY A 57 -23.60 -10.40 -4.40
CA GLY A 57 -23.86 -9.02 -4.02
C GLY A 57 -23.46 -8.78 -2.58
N PHE A 58 -23.77 -9.72 -1.68
CA PHE A 58 -23.33 -9.64 -0.30
C PHE A 58 -21.80 -9.67 -0.17
N ARG A 59 -21.12 -10.59 -0.87
CA ARG A 59 -19.65 -10.63 -0.92
C ARG A 59 -19.07 -9.30 -1.42
N ALA A 60 -19.67 -8.69 -2.44
CA ALA A 60 -19.20 -7.42 -3.00
C ALA A 60 -19.37 -6.24 -2.02
N ALA A 61 -20.47 -6.19 -1.28
CA ALA A 61 -20.70 -5.20 -0.21
C ALA A 61 -19.77 -5.44 0.98
N PHE A 62 -19.63 -6.70 1.41
CA PHE A 62 -18.75 -7.09 2.52
C PHE A 62 -17.29 -6.76 2.23
N MET A 63 -16.80 -7.04 1.03
CA MET A 63 -15.43 -6.71 0.63
C MET A 63 -15.17 -5.21 0.54
N ARG A 64 -16.19 -4.38 0.30
CA ARG A 64 -16.06 -2.91 0.35
C ARG A 64 -15.92 -2.40 1.78
N ALA A 65 -16.73 -2.94 2.68
CA ALA A 65 -16.74 -2.57 4.10
C ALA A 65 -15.51 -3.13 4.86
N HIS A 66 -15.25 -4.44 4.73
CA HIS A 66 -14.27 -5.18 5.52
C HIS A 66 -13.01 -5.61 4.76
N GLY A 67 -12.92 -5.37 3.45
CA GLY A 67 -11.77 -5.82 2.66
C GLY A 67 -10.43 -5.30 3.18
N PRO A 68 -9.31 -5.98 2.84
CA PRO A 68 -7.97 -5.74 3.38
C PRO A 68 -7.29 -4.49 2.79
N ARG A 69 -8.01 -3.37 2.73
CA ARG A 69 -7.56 -2.11 2.11
C ARG A 69 -6.34 -1.54 2.82
N GLY A 70 -6.31 -1.59 4.17
CA GLY A 70 -5.18 -1.10 4.95
C GLY A 70 -3.88 -1.82 4.61
N GLN A 71 -3.93 -3.15 4.46
CA GLN A 71 -2.80 -3.96 4.05
C GLN A 71 -2.36 -3.65 2.61
N ILE A 72 -3.31 -3.40 1.70
CA ILE A 72 -2.99 -2.96 0.32
C ILE A 72 -2.25 -1.63 0.32
N PHE A 73 -2.69 -0.63 1.11
CA PHE A 73 -2.00 0.66 1.19
C PHE A 73 -0.63 0.55 1.86
N MET A 74 -0.48 -0.29 2.89
CA MET A 74 0.84 -0.58 3.48
C MET A 74 1.77 -1.25 2.48
N ALA A 75 1.29 -2.26 1.76
CA ALA A 75 2.04 -2.95 0.71
C ALA A 75 2.47 -1.98 -0.40
N ALA A 76 1.56 -1.12 -0.86
CA ALA A 76 1.84 -0.08 -1.85
C ALA A 76 2.88 0.93 -1.36
N GLY A 77 2.79 1.36 -0.09
CA GLY A 77 3.76 2.26 0.53
C GLY A 77 5.15 1.65 0.60
N LEU A 78 5.27 0.40 1.05
CA LEU A 78 6.55 -0.31 1.11
C LEU A 78 7.13 -0.58 -0.28
N ALA A 79 6.30 -0.96 -1.25
CA ALA A 79 6.72 -1.10 -2.64
C ALA A 79 7.22 0.24 -3.20
N GLY A 80 6.54 1.34 -2.90
CA GLY A 80 6.96 2.69 -3.25
C GLY A 80 8.33 3.04 -2.66
N VAL A 81 8.55 2.76 -1.37
CA VAL A 81 9.87 2.93 -0.72
C VAL A 81 10.94 2.17 -1.47
N LEU A 82 10.71 0.89 -1.75
CA LEU A 82 11.71 0.02 -2.35
C LEU A 82 12.07 0.45 -3.78
N VAL A 83 11.07 0.83 -4.60
CA VAL A 83 11.27 1.30 -5.98
C VAL A 83 11.93 2.68 -6.02
N LEU A 84 11.52 3.60 -5.13
CA LEU A 84 11.98 5.00 -5.16
C LEU A 84 13.34 5.18 -4.47
N THR A 85 13.72 4.30 -3.55
CA THR A 85 15.00 4.39 -2.83
C THR A 85 16.22 4.58 -3.76
N PRO A 86 16.48 3.75 -4.79
CA PRO A 86 17.63 3.95 -5.66
C PRO A 86 17.58 5.27 -6.43
N ALA A 87 16.40 5.67 -6.92
CA ALA A 87 16.21 6.93 -7.62
C ALA A 87 16.50 8.13 -6.72
N VAL A 88 16.07 8.05 -5.46
CA VAL A 88 16.27 9.13 -4.48
C VAL A 88 17.71 9.16 -3.97
N MET A 89 18.37 8.02 -3.77
CA MET A 89 19.81 8.00 -3.51
C MET A 89 20.58 8.70 -4.63
N ALA A 90 20.28 8.39 -5.89
CA ALA A 90 20.92 9.04 -7.04
C ALA A 90 20.64 10.54 -7.08
N LEU A 91 19.39 10.95 -6.80
CA LEU A 91 19.01 12.36 -6.73
C LEU A 91 19.73 13.11 -5.61
N LEU A 92 19.78 12.54 -4.40
CA LEU A 92 20.45 13.14 -3.25
C LEU A 92 21.95 13.29 -3.54
N ASP A 93 22.59 12.26 -4.10
CA ASP A 93 24.00 12.30 -4.50
C ASP A 93 24.24 13.37 -5.58
N ALA A 94 23.37 13.47 -6.58
CA ALA A 94 23.46 14.51 -7.62
C ALA A 94 23.34 15.93 -7.03
N ILE A 95 22.38 16.14 -6.13
CA ILE A 95 22.20 17.41 -5.41
C ILE A 95 23.46 17.73 -4.61
N TRP A 96 24.00 16.77 -3.87
CA TRP A 96 25.22 16.98 -3.09
C TRP A 96 26.41 17.35 -3.97
N ARG A 97 26.65 16.59 -5.04
CA ARG A 97 27.74 16.85 -5.99
C ARG A 97 27.62 18.23 -6.63
N PHE A 98 26.40 18.66 -6.95
CA PHE A 98 26.15 20.00 -7.47
C PHE A 98 26.64 21.08 -6.50
N PHE A 99 26.33 20.96 -5.21
CA PHE A 99 26.82 21.90 -4.20
C PHE A 99 28.33 21.77 -3.96
N TRP A 100 28.86 20.55 -3.88
CA TRP A 100 30.29 20.30 -3.69
C TRP A 100 31.15 20.87 -4.83
N LEU A 101 30.72 20.73 -6.09
CA LEU A 101 31.46 21.26 -7.25
C LEU A 101 31.43 22.80 -7.31
N ARG A 102 30.41 23.41 -6.71
CA ARG A 102 30.21 24.86 -6.69
C ARG A 102 30.88 25.54 -5.50
N ALA A 103 31.12 24.79 -4.45
CA ALA A 103 31.74 25.28 -3.25
C ALA A 103 33.25 25.03 -3.33
N GLU A 104 34.07 26.02 -2.98
CA GLU A 104 35.51 25.86 -2.81
C GLU A 104 35.78 25.09 -1.50
N THR A 105 35.18 23.90 -1.39
CA THR A 105 34.85 23.33 -0.08
C THR A 105 36.01 22.56 0.55
N PRO A 106 36.19 22.68 1.87
CA PRO A 106 37.14 21.89 2.62
C PRO A 106 36.77 20.39 2.60
N ALA A 107 37.77 19.52 2.76
CA ALA A 107 37.65 18.05 2.75
C ALA A 107 36.52 17.48 3.63
N PHE A 108 36.05 18.25 4.60
CA PHE A 108 34.92 17.92 5.47
C PHE A 108 33.56 17.71 4.75
N TYR A 109 33.37 18.20 3.52
CA TYR A 109 32.15 17.94 2.74
C TYR A 109 32.35 16.93 1.60
N ALA A 110 33.52 16.30 1.53
CA ALA A 110 33.84 15.36 0.46
C ALA A 110 32.88 14.15 0.48
N PRO A 111 32.48 13.60 -0.68
CA PRO A 111 31.65 12.40 -0.71
C PRO A 111 32.26 11.27 0.12
N GLY A 112 31.44 10.61 0.94
CA GLY A 112 31.85 9.51 1.82
C GLY A 112 32.24 9.92 3.24
N VAL A 113 32.41 11.21 3.54
CA VAL A 113 32.64 11.69 4.92
C VAL A 113 31.35 11.77 5.72
N LEU A 114 31.47 11.98 7.03
CA LEU A 114 30.36 11.94 7.99
C LEU A 114 29.21 12.89 7.62
N MET A 115 29.50 14.11 7.17
CA MET A 115 28.46 15.08 6.80
C MET A 115 27.63 14.60 5.60
N TRP A 116 28.29 14.06 4.57
CA TRP A 116 27.61 13.45 3.41
C TRP A 116 26.74 12.27 3.84
N GLN A 117 27.23 11.43 4.75
CA GLN A 117 26.46 10.29 5.27
C GLN A 117 25.21 10.74 6.02
N PHE A 118 25.30 11.77 6.89
CA PHE A 118 24.13 12.32 7.57
C PHE A 118 23.11 12.90 6.60
N TYR A 119 23.57 13.66 5.60
CA TYR A 119 22.70 14.20 4.56
C TYR A 119 21.95 13.09 3.81
N MET A 120 22.66 12.04 3.37
CA MET A 120 22.04 10.90 2.69
C MET A 120 21.04 10.17 3.59
N PHE A 121 21.40 9.95 4.86
CA PHE A 121 20.55 9.28 5.85
C PHE A 121 19.26 10.04 6.13
N PHE A 122 19.34 11.33 6.48
CA PHE A 122 18.15 12.14 6.77
C PHE A 122 17.32 12.40 5.52
N GLY A 123 17.95 12.57 4.35
CA GLY A 123 17.24 12.66 3.07
C GLY A 123 16.43 11.39 2.78
N MET A 124 17.00 10.22 3.06
CA MET A 124 16.32 8.94 2.87
C MET A 124 15.15 8.74 3.85
N ILE A 125 15.35 9.02 5.13
CA ILE A 125 14.28 8.94 6.13
C ILE A 125 13.16 9.93 5.78
N GLY A 126 13.50 11.15 5.36
CA GLY A 126 12.55 12.15 4.91
C GLY A 126 11.68 11.63 3.76
N LEU A 127 12.28 11.00 2.75
CA LEU A 127 11.54 10.35 1.67
C LEU A 127 10.58 9.29 2.20
N TRP A 128 11.06 8.36 3.02
CA TRP A 128 10.24 7.26 3.53
C TRP A 128 9.04 7.80 4.31
N ALA A 129 9.26 8.83 5.14
CA ALA A 129 8.20 9.51 5.87
C ALA A 129 7.17 10.14 4.92
N VAL A 130 7.59 10.78 3.82
CA VAL A 130 6.69 11.32 2.80
C VAL A 130 5.86 10.22 2.14
N ILE A 131 6.48 9.11 1.74
CA ILE A 131 5.76 7.99 1.09
C ILE A 131 4.72 7.39 2.04
N VAL A 132 5.09 7.15 3.31
CA VAL A 132 4.17 6.63 4.32
C VAL A 132 3.05 7.63 4.60
N ALA A 133 3.35 8.92 4.72
CA ALA A 133 2.35 9.96 4.93
C ALA A 133 1.36 10.05 3.74
N LEU A 134 1.85 9.92 2.51
CA LEU A 134 0.99 9.85 1.32
C LEU A 134 0.11 8.61 1.34
N ALA A 135 0.66 7.42 1.62
CA ALA A 135 -0.10 6.18 1.72
C ALA A 135 -1.20 6.28 2.79
N ALA A 136 -0.87 6.80 3.98
CA ALA A 136 -1.82 7.05 5.06
C ALA A 136 -2.90 8.05 4.65
N ARG A 137 -2.52 9.16 4.00
CA ARG A 137 -3.47 10.15 3.47
C ARG A 137 -4.44 9.51 2.48
N PHE A 138 -3.96 8.69 1.54
CA PHE A 138 -4.84 8.01 0.58
C PHE A 138 -5.74 6.96 1.24
N TYR A 139 -5.24 6.27 2.26
CA TYR A 139 -6.04 5.34 3.06
C TYR A 139 -7.19 6.04 3.78
N HIS A 140 -6.94 7.17 4.45
CA HIS A 140 -7.95 7.90 5.22
C HIS A 140 -8.92 8.76 4.39
N ARG A 141 -8.67 8.94 3.09
CA ARG A 141 -9.55 9.74 2.20
C ARG A 141 -10.93 9.12 1.93
N LYS A 142 -11.12 7.83 2.19
CA LYS A 142 -12.40 7.14 2.01
C LYS A 142 -12.76 6.39 3.29
N PRO A 143 -13.55 7.00 4.19
CA PRO A 143 -14.07 6.32 5.38
C PRO A 143 -14.84 5.06 4.97
N ARG A 144 -14.76 4.01 5.80
CA ARG A 144 -15.59 2.82 5.62
C ARG A 144 -17.03 3.18 5.96
N GLY A 145 -17.97 2.93 5.04
CA GLY A 145 -19.39 2.88 5.37
C GLY A 145 -19.70 1.65 6.22
N SER A 146 -20.84 1.67 6.89
CA SER A 146 -21.35 0.48 7.58
C SER A 146 -21.64 -0.64 6.57
N ILE A 147 -21.56 -1.91 6.99
CA ILE A 147 -21.97 -3.06 6.15
C ILE A 147 -23.39 -2.85 5.63
N ASP A 148 -24.29 -2.38 6.49
CA ASP A 148 -25.70 -2.24 6.13
C ASP A 148 -25.90 -1.10 5.11
N GLU A 149 -25.10 -0.04 5.16
CA GLU A 149 -25.08 1.02 4.14
C GLU A 149 -24.58 0.49 2.78
N GLU A 150 -23.52 -0.33 2.79
CA GLU A 150 -22.97 -0.92 1.57
C GLU A 150 -23.91 -2.00 0.98
N ILE A 151 -24.66 -2.73 1.81
CA ILE A 151 -25.71 -3.66 1.37
C ILE A 151 -26.84 -2.90 0.68
N ILE A 152 -27.35 -1.82 1.29
CA ILE A 152 -28.40 -0.98 0.70
C ILE A 152 -27.93 -0.39 -0.64
N ARG A 153 -26.69 0.11 -0.67
CA ARG A 153 -26.06 0.65 -1.88
C ARG A 153 -25.98 -0.40 -2.98
N GLU A 154 -25.52 -1.61 -2.67
CA GLU A 154 -25.39 -2.67 -3.67
C GLU A 154 -26.75 -3.16 -4.19
N ALA A 155 -27.75 -3.25 -3.31
CA ALA A 155 -29.11 -3.59 -3.70
C ALA A 155 -29.71 -2.52 -4.64
N ALA A 156 -29.42 -1.23 -4.39
CA ALA A 156 -29.84 -0.13 -5.25
C ALA A 156 -29.13 -0.14 -6.61
N ASP A 157 -27.80 -0.36 -6.63
CA ASP A 157 -26.99 -0.42 -7.86
C ASP A 157 -27.36 -1.62 -8.75
N ARG A 158 -27.81 -2.75 -8.18
CA ARG A 158 -28.31 -3.88 -8.97
C ARG A 158 -29.70 -3.61 -9.54
N LYS A 159 -30.60 -3.02 -8.75
CA LYS A 159 -31.94 -2.65 -9.21
C LYS A 159 -31.91 -1.71 -10.42
N THR A 160 -30.90 -0.85 -10.54
CA THR A 160 -30.71 0.02 -11.71
C THR A 160 -30.05 -0.66 -12.91
N ARG A 161 -29.33 -1.78 -12.72
CA ARG A 161 -28.78 -2.59 -13.84
C ARG A 161 -29.81 -3.52 -14.48
N ASP A 162 -30.79 -3.95 -13.71
CA ASP A 162 -31.82 -4.91 -14.13
C ASP A 162 -33.12 -4.23 -14.62
N ALA A 163 -33.21 -2.89 -14.55
CA ALA A 163 -34.32 -2.07 -15.02
C ALA A 163 -34.05 -1.47 -16.41
#